data_AF-A0A542HXZ4-F1
#
_entry.id   AF-A0A542HXZ4-F1
#
_cell.length_a   1.000
_cell.length_b   1.000
_cell.length_c   1.000
_cell.angle_alpha   90.00
_cell.angle_beta   90.00
_cell.angle_gamma   90.00
#
_symmetry.space_group_name_H-M   'P 1'
#
loop_
_entity.id
_entity.type
_entity.pdbx_description
1 polymer ?
#
loop_
_entity_poly.entity_id
_entity_poly.type
_entity_poly.pdbx_seq_one_letter_code
_entity_poly.pdbx_strand_id
1 'polypeptide(L)'
;MSEITYVRGDATVPSVKGVKVIAHVCNDLGGWGKGFVLALSRRWPEPEAAYRAWHRERASNDFGLGALQLVRVKPDVWVANMIGQRGTRTGSKGVPVRYPAIDTALARLADHAIELGASVHMPRIGCGLAGGKWSRVEPLVTERLVERGVAVTVYDHGEG
;
A
#
# COMPACT_ATOMS: atom_id res chain seq x y z
N MET A 1 0.73 12.70 -20.86
CA MET A 1 1.34 11.86 -19.81
C MET A 1 0.41 11.90 -18.63
N SER A 2 0.07 10.76 -18.05
CA SER A 2 -0.71 10.72 -16.81
C SER A 2 0.18 11.20 -15.66
N GLU A 3 -0.36 11.91 -14.68
CA GLU A 3 0.35 12.38 -13.49
C GLU A 3 -0.30 11.83 -12.22
N ILE A 4 0.44 11.79 -11.11
CA ILE A 4 -0.14 11.45 -9.80
C ILE A 4 -1.14 12.56 -9.42
N THR A 5 -2.39 12.17 -9.17
CA THR A 5 -3.40 13.10 -8.65
C THR A 5 -3.30 13.19 -7.13
N TYR A 6 -3.10 14.39 -6.59
CA TYR A 6 -3.08 14.63 -5.15
C TYR A 6 -4.41 15.23 -4.68
N VAL A 7 -5.00 14.66 -3.65
CA VAL A 7 -6.27 15.14 -3.06
C VAL A 7 -6.20 15.13 -1.55
N ARG A 8 -6.99 15.99 -0.88
CA ARG A 8 -7.26 15.84 0.55
C ARG A 8 -8.44 14.89 0.75
N GLY A 9 -8.27 13.88 1.59
CA GLY A 9 -9.34 12.93 1.89
C GLY A 9 -8.86 11.59 2.46
N ASP A 10 -9.80 10.65 2.57
CA ASP A 10 -9.58 9.30 3.07
C ASP A 10 -9.40 8.32 1.90
N ALA A 11 -8.20 7.74 1.75
CA ALA A 11 -7.90 6.77 0.71
C ALA A 11 -8.75 5.48 0.81
N THR A 12 -9.42 5.24 1.94
CA THR A 12 -10.38 4.12 2.06
C THR A 12 -11.72 4.38 1.39
N VAL A 13 -11.96 5.61 0.88
CA VAL A 13 -13.21 6.00 0.18
C VAL A 13 -12.92 6.64 -1.18
N PRO A 14 -12.25 5.92 -2.10
CA PRO A 14 -12.01 6.43 -3.45
C PRO A 14 -13.33 6.69 -4.18
N SER A 15 -13.56 7.95 -4.55
CA SER A 15 -14.80 8.43 -5.17
C SER A 15 -14.70 8.47 -6.71
N VAL A 16 -14.22 7.37 -7.30
CA VAL A 16 -14.07 7.21 -8.76
C VAL A 16 -14.83 5.98 -9.25
N LYS A 17 -15.21 6.00 -10.54
CA LYS A 17 -15.82 4.86 -11.23
C LYS A 17 -14.76 3.79 -11.56
N GLY A 18 -15.19 2.56 -11.81
CA GLY A 18 -14.32 1.45 -12.20
C GLY A 18 -13.74 0.67 -11.03
N VAL A 19 -12.90 -0.33 -11.32
CA VAL A 19 -12.24 -1.14 -10.28
C VAL A 19 -11.16 -0.30 -9.59
N LYS A 20 -11.03 -0.45 -8.27
CA LYS A 20 -10.13 0.35 -7.44
C LYS A 20 -9.27 -0.55 -6.58
N VAL A 21 -7.97 -0.25 -6.50
CA VAL A 21 -7.04 -0.90 -5.57
C VAL A 21 -6.52 0.13 -4.57
N ILE A 22 -6.77 -0.11 -3.29
CA ILE A 22 -6.28 0.73 -2.18
C ILE A 22 -4.96 0.14 -1.71
N ALA A 23 -3.85 0.82 -2.01
CA ALA A 23 -2.50 0.34 -1.69
C ALA A 23 -1.96 0.98 -0.41
N HIS A 24 -1.33 0.17 0.44
CA HIS A 24 -0.65 0.64 1.65
C HIS A 24 0.55 -0.23 2.02
N VAL A 25 1.43 0.30 2.86
CA VAL A 25 2.65 -0.39 3.29
C VAL A 25 2.45 -1.05 4.65
N CYS A 26 2.67 -2.36 4.68
CA CYS A 26 2.71 -3.22 5.85
C CYS A 26 4.17 -3.51 6.27
N ASN A 27 4.33 -3.99 7.51
CA ASN A 27 5.60 -4.47 8.04
C ASN A 27 5.76 -5.98 7.87
N ASP A 28 6.98 -6.47 8.04
CA ASP A 28 7.34 -7.89 7.97
C ASP A 28 7.19 -8.65 9.30
N LEU A 29 6.51 -8.08 10.32
CA LEU A 29 6.33 -8.68 11.65
C LEU A 29 4.88 -9.06 11.98
N GLY A 30 3.94 -8.92 11.04
CA GLY A 30 2.53 -9.17 11.30
C GLY A 30 1.86 -8.10 12.19
N GLY A 31 2.52 -6.96 12.40
CA GLY A 31 1.98 -5.85 13.16
C GLY A 31 0.87 -5.13 12.37
N TRP A 32 -0.29 -4.93 13.00
CA TRP A 32 -1.43 -4.19 12.45
C TRP A 32 -2.15 -3.52 13.62
N GLY A 33 -2.12 -2.19 13.70
CA GLY A 33 -2.67 -1.48 14.85
C GLY A 33 -2.30 0.00 15.00
N LYS A 34 -1.59 0.62 14.04
CA LYS A 34 -1.30 2.06 14.08
C LYS A 34 -1.22 2.65 12.67
N GLY A 35 -1.78 3.85 12.49
CA GLY A 35 -1.79 4.55 11.20
C GLY A 35 -2.92 4.09 10.28
N PHE A 36 -2.67 4.09 8.97
CA PHE A 36 -3.67 3.85 7.92
C PHE A 36 -4.43 2.51 8.07
N VAL A 37 -3.76 1.48 8.58
CA VAL A 37 -4.35 0.17 8.85
C VAL A 37 -5.59 0.22 9.76
N LEU A 38 -5.67 1.19 10.67
CA LEU A 38 -6.86 1.39 11.52
C LEU A 38 -8.05 1.94 10.72
N ALA A 39 -7.81 2.79 9.73
CA ALA A 39 -8.86 3.29 8.85
C ALA A 39 -9.41 2.15 7.97
N LEU A 40 -8.54 1.26 7.49
CA LEU A 40 -8.95 0.04 6.78
C LEU A 40 -9.82 -0.86 7.69
N SER A 41 -9.36 -1.22 8.89
CA SER A 41 -10.11 -2.12 9.80
C SER A 41 -11.44 -1.55 10.27
N ARG A 42 -11.59 -0.23 10.37
CA ARG A 42 -12.89 0.41 10.66
C ARG A 42 -13.91 0.18 9.56
N ARG A 43 -13.45 -0.05 8.33
CA ARG A 43 -14.30 -0.19 7.15
C ARG A 43 -14.49 -1.65 6.74
N TRP A 44 -13.45 -2.46 6.85
CA TRP A 44 -13.41 -3.84 6.38
C TRP A 44 -12.52 -4.71 7.29
N PRO A 45 -13.03 -5.81 7.87
CA PRO A 45 -12.22 -6.73 8.66
C PRO A 45 -11.28 -7.61 7.82
N GLU A 46 -11.58 -7.81 6.54
CA GLU A 46 -10.92 -8.79 5.67
C GLU A 46 -9.43 -8.50 5.43
N PRO A 47 -8.98 -7.25 5.14
CA PRO A 47 -7.57 -6.97 4.89
C PRO A 47 -6.67 -7.29 6.09
N GLU A 48 -7.15 -7.01 7.30
CA GLU A 48 -6.43 -7.34 8.54
C GLU A 48 -6.36 -8.84 8.77
N ALA A 49 -7.50 -9.53 8.64
CA ALA A 49 -7.56 -10.98 8.82
C ALA A 49 -6.64 -11.71 7.83
N ALA A 50 -6.67 -11.31 6.55
CA ALA A 50 -5.84 -11.87 5.49
C ALA A 50 -4.34 -11.63 5.73
N TYR A 51 -3.94 -10.41 6.12
CA TYR A 51 -2.55 -10.10 6.44
C TYR A 51 -2.04 -10.90 7.65
N ARG A 52 -2.84 -10.99 8.71
CA ARG A 52 -2.48 -11.75 9.92
C ARG A 52 -2.35 -13.25 9.62
N ALA A 53 -3.23 -13.81 8.80
CA ALA A 53 -3.12 -15.19 8.35
C ALA A 53 -1.85 -15.41 7.51
N TRP A 54 -1.60 -14.53 6.54
CA TRP A 54 -0.42 -14.57 5.68
C TRP A 54 0.88 -14.54 6.50
N HIS A 55 0.99 -13.64 7.48
CA HIS A 55 2.14 -13.63 8.40
C HIS A 55 2.23 -14.89 9.27
N ARG A 56 1.11 -15.38 9.82
CA ARG A 56 1.10 -16.58 10.69
C ARG A 56 1.63 -17.82 9.93
N GLU A 57 1.27 -17.93 8.66
CA GLU A 57 1.61 -19.07 7.79
C GLU A 57 2.90 -18.85 6.98
N ARG A 58 3.69 -17.82 7.32
CA ARG A 58 4.91 -17.41 6.57
C ARG A 58 6.00 -18.47 6.40
N ALA A 59 5.93 -19.58 7.15
CA ALA A 59 6.85 -20.70 6.96
C ALA A 59 6.56 -21.49 5.68
N SER A 60 5.36 -21.34 5.10
CA SER A 60 4.88 -22.12 3.95
C SER A 60 4.23 -21.24 2.87
N ASN A 61 4.43 -19.93 2.89
CA ASN A 61 3.92 -19.00 1.88
C ASN A 61 4.98 -17.94 1.52
N ASP A 62 4.59 -16.95 0.72
CA ASP A 62 5.47 -15.91 0.17
C ASP A 62 5.58 -14.63 1.03
N PHE A 63 5.10 -14.63 2.28
CA PHE A 63 5.17 -13.46 3.16
C PHE A 63 6.63 -13.01 3.37
N GLY A 64 6.96 -11.82 2.87
CA GLY A 64 8.29 -11.25 2.97
C GLY A 64 8.40 -9.90 2.28
N LEU A 65 9.52 -9.20 2.49
CA LEU A 65 9.77 -7.89 1.88
C LEU A 65 9.61 -7.93 0.34
N GLY A 66 8.82 -6.99 -0.18
CA GLY A 66 8.51 -6.88 -1.61
C GLY A 66 7.33 -7.73 -2.07
N ALA A 67 6.79 -8.59 -1.20
CA ALA A 67 5.57 -9.31 -1.49
C ALA A 67 4.33 -8.41 -1.38
N LEU A 68 3.27 -8.83 -2.07
CA LEU A 68 1.99 -8.14 -2.18
C LEU A 68 0.88 -9.17 -2.00
N GLN A 69 -0.10 -8.86 -1.14
CA GLN A 69 -1.35 -9.60 -1.05
C GLN A 69 -2.52 -8.70 -1.45
N LEU A 70 -3.33 -9.15 -2.41
CA LEU A 70 -4.58 -8.50 -2.80
C LEU A 70 -5.78 -9.14 -2.09
N VAL A 71 -6.62 -8.29 -1.49
CA VAL A 71 -7.81 -8.70 -0.75
C VAL A 71 -9.01 -7.96 -1.30
N ARG A 72 -9.99 -8.68 -1.85
CA ARG A 72 -11.24 -8.08 -2.34
C ARG A 72 -12.14 -7.73 -1.16
N VAL A 73 -12.56 -6.47 -1.07
CA VAL A 73 -13.43 -5.96 0.03
C VAL A 73 -14.81 -5.50 -0.47
N LYS A 74 -14.94 -5.28 -1.77
CA LYS A 74 -16.21 -5.03 -2.48
C LYS A 74 -16.13 -5.61 -3.90
N PRO A 75 -17.24 -5.72 -4.65
CA PRO A 75 -17.20 -6.16 -6.05
C PRO A 75 -16.17 -5.42 -6.90
N ASP A 76 -15.95 -4.13 -6.65
CA ASP A 76 -15.06 -3.24 -7.42
C ASP A 76 -13.93 -2.62 -6.58
N VAL A 77 -13.69 -3.10 -5.35
CA VAL A 77 -12.64 -2.56 -4.47
C VAL A 77 -11.77 -3.68 -3.91
N TRP A 78 -10.46 -3.49 -4.05
CA TRP A 78 -9.42 -4.34 -3.51
C TRP A 78 -8.52 -3.54 -2.56
N VAL A 79 -7.90 -4.21 -1.61
CA VAL A 79 -6.83 -3.68 -0.76
C VAL A 79 -5.55 -4.43 -1.06
N ALA A 80 -4.47 -3.67 -1.27
CA ALA A 80 -3.13 -4.18 -1.54
C ALA A 80 -2.26 -4.04 -0.28
N ASN A 81 -2.06 -5.15 0.42
CA ASN A 81 -1.13 -5.26 1.55
C ASN A 81 0.31 -5.45 1.01
N MET A 82 1.09 -4.36 0.93
CA MET A 82 2.48 -4.42 0.43
C MET A 82 3.49 -4.53 1.57
N ILE A 83 4.33 -5.56 1.60
CA ILE A 83 5.35 -5.70 2.63
C ILE A 83 6.57 -4.83 2.29
N GLY A 84 6.51 -3.55 2.65
CA GLY A 84 7.53 -2.54 2.33
C GLY A 84 8.39 -2.10 3.52
N GLN A 85 8.13 -2.62 4.71
CA GLN A 85 8.74 -2.16 5.95
C GLN A 85 9.35 -3.31 6.76
N ARG A 86 10.60 -3.15 7.20
CA ARG A 86 11.29 -4.10 8.07
C ARG A 86 11.18 -3.66 9.53
N GLY A 87 10.50 -4.45 10.34
CA GLY A 87 10.17 -4.12 11.72
C GLY A 87 9.17 -2.97 11.85
N THR A 88 9.00 -2.44 13.06
CA THR A 88 8.06 -1.33 13.35
C THR A 88 8.70 -0.12 14.02
N ARG A 89 9.96 -0.22 14.43
CA ARG A 89 10.70 0.82 15.15
C ARG A 89 11.97 1.19 14.42
N THR A 90 12.35 2.45 14.48
CA THR A 90 13.69 2.92 14.11
C THR A 90 14.71 2.29 15.05
N GLY A 91 15.78 1.75 14.49
CA GLY A 91 16.89 1.19 15.26
C GLY A 91 18.24 1.62 14.68
N SER A 92 19.32 0.99 15.13
CA SER A 92 20.69 1.27 14.64
C SER A 92 20.86 1.09 13.13
N LYS A 93 19.96 0.34 12.48
CA LYS A 93 19.94 0.11 11.01
C LYS A 93 19.10 1.14 10.24
N GLY A 94 18.70 2.24 10.89
CA GLY A 94 17.90 3.31 10.30
C GLY A 94 16.40 3.09 10.39
N VAL A 95 15.66 3.91 9.65
CA VAL A 95 14.19 3.88 9.59
C VAL A 95 13.69 2.55 9.00
N PRO A 96 12.52 2.06 9.41
CA PRO A 96 12.05 0.72 9.05
C PRO A 96 11.61 0.58 7.57
N VAL A 97 11.34 1.68 6.84
CA VAL A 97 11.00 1.63 5.40
C VAL A 97 12.13 0.99 4.57
N ARG A 98 11.76 0.18 3.57
CA ARG A 98 12.67 -0.41 2.60
C ARG A 98 12.22 -0.04 1.19
N TYR A 99 12.82 1.02 0.62
CA TYR A 99 12.48 1.48 -0.73
C TYR A 99 12.55 0.38 -1.80
N PRO A 100 13.56 -0.52 -1.83
CA PRO A 100 13.58 -1.61 -2.82
C PRO A 100 12.42 -2.60 -2.66
N ALA A 101 11.95 -2.81 -1.43
CA ALA A 101 10.79 -3.66 -1.16
C ALA A 101 9.50 -2.98 -1.64
N ILE A 102 9.35 -1.67 -1.39
CA ILE A 102 8.24 -0.89 -1.93
C ILE A 102 8.25 -0.91 -3.46
N ASP A 103 9.41 -0.71 -4.09
CA ASP A 103 9.57 -0.76 -5.55
C ASP A 103 9.11 -2.11 -6.12
N THR A 104 9.57 -3.22 -5.53
CA THR A 104 9.17 -4.58 -5.93
C THR A 104 7.67 -4.80 -5.78
N ALA A 105 7.08 -4.35 -4.66
CA ALA A 105 5.65 -4.49 -4.42
C ALA A 105 4.81 -3.62 -5.37
N LEU A 106 5.27 -2.41 -5.71
CA LEU A 106 4.63 -1.55 -6.70
C LEU A 106 4.68 -2.14 -8.11
N ALA A 107 5.78 -2.79 -8.48
CA ALA A 107 5.88 -3.49 -9.76
C ALA A 107 4.82 -4.61 -9.88
N ARG A 108 4.67 -5.43 -8.82
CA ARG A 108 3.61 -6.46 -8.75
C ARG A 108 2.21 -5.85 -8.75
N LEU A 109 2.02 -4.75 -8.01
CA LEU A 109 0.75 -4.04 -7.96
C LEU A 109 0.34 -3.53 -9.35
N ALA A 110 1.30 -3.05 -10.13
CA ALA A 110 1.05 -2.57 -11.49
C ALA A 110 0.53 -3.69 -12.39
N ASP A 111 1.12 -4.89 -12.32
CA ASP A 111 0.67 -6.04 -13.11
C ASP A 111 -0.80 -6.36 -12.83
N HIS A 112 -1.17 -6.44 -11.53
CA HIS A 112 -2.54 -6.69 -11.13
C HIS A 112 -3.49 -5.53 -11.46
N ALA A 113 -3.05 -4.28 -11.30
CA ALA A 113 -3.89 -3.12 -11.61
C ALA A 113 -4.23 -3.07 -13.11
N ILE A 114 -3.26 -3.41 -13.98
CA ILE A 114 -3.47 -3.49 -15.43
C ILE A 114 -4.43 -4.64 -15.76
N GLU A 115 -4.21 -5.83 -15.19
CA GLU A 115 -5.07 -6.99 -15.41
C GLU A 115 -6.52 -6.72 -14.99
N LEU A 116 -6.72 -6.02 -13.87
CA LEU A 116 -8.05 -5.67 -13.35
C LEU A 116 -8.68 -4.46 -14.04
N GLY A 117 -7.93 -3.72 -14.87
CA GLY A 117 -8.36 -2.41 -15.38
C GLY A 117 -8.65 -1.41 -14.26
N ALA A 118 -7.84 -1.44 -13.19
CA ALA A 118 -8.09 -0.72 -11.95
C ALA A 118 -7.25 0.55 -11.79
N SER A 119 -7.83 1.56 -11.13
CA SER A 119 -7.07 2.70 -10.59
C SER A 119 -6.49 2.37 -9.22
N VAL A 120 -5.36 3.00 -8.88
CA VAL A 120 -4.68 2.82 -7.59
C VAL A 120 -4.87 4.05 -6.71
N HIS A 121 -5.25 3.83 -5.46
CA HIS A 121 -5.52 4.84 -4.45
C HIS A 121 -4.66 4.56 -3.22
N MET A 122 -3.96 5.56 -2.69
CA MET A 122 -3.06 5.35 -1.55
C MET A 122 -2.92 6.60 -0.68
N PRO A 123 -2.66 6.48 0.64
CA PRO A 123 -2.10 7.60 1.39
C PRO A 123 -0.67 7.89 0.91
N ARG A 124 0.02 8.87 1.51
CA ARG A 124 1.49 8.96 1.40
C ARG A 124 2.16 7.73 2.04
N ILE A 125 2.29 6.66 1.27
CA ILE A 125 2.86 5.39 1.70
C ILE A 125 4.36 5.49 1.99
N GLY A 126 4.84 4.67 2.94
CA GLY A 126 6.22 4.74 3.40
C GLY A 126 6.57 6.03 4.14
N CYS A 127 5.61 6.90 4.44
CA CYS A 127 5.80 8.12 5.21
C CYS A 127 5.18 8.02 6.62
N GLY A 128 5.51 8.97 7.49
CA GLY A 128 5.01 9.00 8.88
C GLY A 128 5.79 8.08 9.81
N LEU A 129 5.11 7.16 10.49
CA LEU A 129 5.69 6.29 11.53
C LEU A 129 6.86 5.44 11.04
N ALA A 130 6.88 5.14 9.76
CA ALA A 130 7.91 4.34 9.13
C ALA A 130 9.17 5.17 8.78
N GLY A 131 9.13 6.50 8.91
CA GLY A 131 10.27 7.41 8.77
C GLY A 131 10.81 7.59 7.35
N GLY A 132 10.14 7.06 6.32
CA GLY A 132 10.54 7.28 4.93
C GLY A 132 10.13 8.66 4.42
N LYS A 133 10.77 9.07 3.32
CA LYS A 133 10.54 10.36 2.66
C LYS A 133 9.69 10.14 1.41
N TRP A 134 8.61 10.91 1.27
CA TRP A 134 7.74 10.81 0.09
C TRP A 134 8.53 11.09 -1.20
N SER A 135 9.47 12.03 -1.17
CA SER A 135 10.37 12.33 -2.29
C SER A 135 11.22 11.14 -2.78
N ARG A 136 11.29 10.04 -2.03
CA ARG A 136 11.90 8.78 -2.47
C ARG A 136 10.90 7.71 -2.91
N VAL A 137 9.64 7.80 -2.47
CA VAL A 137 8.58 6.87 -2.85
C VAL A 137 7.85 7.33 -4.10
N GLU A 138 7.65 8.64 -4.23
CA GLU A 138 6.97 9.26 -5.37
C GLU A 138 7.58 8.87 -6.72
N PRO A 139 8.92 8.90 -6.93
CA PRO A 139 9.49 8.43 -8.20
C PRO A 139 9.20 6.96 -8.49
N LEU A 140 9.17 6.10 -7.45
CA LEU A 140 8.84 4.67 -7.61
C LEU A 140 7.38 4.48 -8.03
N VAL A 141 6.46 5.27 -7.47
CA VAL A 141 5.04 5.27 -7.86
C VAL A 141 4.89 5.72 -9.31
N THR A 142 5.59 6.79 -9.70
CA THR A 142 5.58 7.27 -11.08
C THR A 142 6.08 6.20 -12.05
N GLU A 143 7.28 5.65 -11.82
CA GLU A 143 7.90 4.64 -12.69
C GLU A 143 7.08 3.36 -12.77
N ARG A 144 6.63 2.84 -11.61
CA ARG A 144 5.98 1.53 -11.55
C ARG A 144 4.51 1.55 -11.92
N LEU A 145 3.79 2.65 -11.74
CA LEU A 145 2.34 2.70 -11.98
C LEU A 145 1.98 3.67 -13.09
N VAL A 146 2.38 4.94 -12.95
CA VAL A 146 1.90 6.02 -13.82
C VAL A 146 2.45 5.89 -15.24
N GLU A 147 3.75 5.63 -15.39
CA GLU A 147 4.39 5.40 -16.70
C GLU A 147 3.87 4.13 -17.39
N ARG A 148 3.32 3.19 -16.61
CA ARG A 148 2.64 1.99 -17.10
C ARG A 148 1.15 2.20 -17.40
N GLY A 149 0.65 3.44 -17.32
CA GLY A 149 -0.72 3.80 -17.66
C GLY A 149 -1.74 3.57 -16.55
N VAL A 150 -1.31 3.23 -15.33
CA VAL A 150 -2.21 3.07 -14.18
C VAL A 150 -2.55 4.44 -13.61
N ALA A 151 -3.85 4.76 -13.49
CA ALA A 151 -4.29 5.98 -12.85
C ALA A 151 -4.02 5.92 -11.34
N VAL A 152 -3.32 6.92 -10.79
CA VAL A 152 -2.93 6.96 -9.38
C VAL A 152 -3.49 8.20 -8.68
N THR A 153 -4.08 8.00 -7.50
CA THR A 153 -4.47 9.09 -6.60
C THR A 153 -3.83 8.93 -5.22
N VAL A 154 -3.12 9.96 -4.78
CA VAL A 154 -2.51 10.05 -3.45
C VAL A 154 -3.36 10.96 -2.56
N TYR A 155 -3.69 10.45 -1.38
CA TYR A 155 -4.56 11.12 -0.42
C TYR A 155 -3.75 11.68 0.74
N ASP A 156 -3.82 12.99 0.90
CA ASP A 156 -3.32 13.70 2.07
C ASP A 156 -4.43 13.79 3.12
N HIS A 157 -4.19 13.21 4.29
CA HIS A 157 -4.96 13.59 5.46
C HIS A 157 -4.46 14.96 5.92
N GLY A 158 -5.37 15.92 6.08
CA GLY A 158 -5.04 17.17 6.76
C GLY A 158 -4.48 16.85 8.14
N GLU A 159 -3.43 17.56 8.55
CA GLU A 159 -3.03 17.60 9.95
C GLU A 159 -4.26 18.01 10.77
N GLY A 160 -4.71 17.10 11.64
CA GLY A 160 -5.61 17.43 12.73
C GLY A 160 -4.78 17.87 13.92
#